data_AF-A0A7L1CIW9-F1
#
_entry.id   AF-A0A7L1CIW9-F1
#
_cell.length_a   1.000
_cell.length_b   1.000
_cell.length_c   1.000
_cell.angle_alpha   90.00
_cell.angle_beta   90.00
_cell.angle_gamma   90.00
#
_symmetry.space_group_name_H-M   'P 1'
#
loop_
_entity.id
_entity.type
_entity.pdbx_description
1 polymer ?
#
loop_
_entity_poly.entity_id
_entity_poly.type
_entity_poly.pdbx_seq_one_letter_code
_entity_poly.pdbx_strand_id
1 'polypeptide(L)' 'SKTLQRNRKMGMGRKKFNMDPKKGIQFLVEQELLRHTAEDIARFLYKGEGLNKTAIGD' A
#
# COMPACT_ATOMS: atom_id res chain seq x y z
N SER A 1 12.61 6.91 -15.85
CA SER A 1 11.59 5.98 -16.39
C SER A 1 10.33 5.98 -15.55
N LYS A 2 9.15 5.85 -16.18
CA LYS A 2 7.84 5.81 -15.49
C LYS A 2 7.78 4.73 -14.39
N THR A 3 8.47 3.60 -14.59
CA THR A 3 8.61 2.51 -13.62
C THR A 3 9.30 2.93 -12.31
N LEU A 4 10.36 3.76 -12.37
CA LEU A 4 11.08 4.22 -11.18
C LEU A 4 10.22 5.15 -10.32
N GLN A 5 9.41 6.02 -10.95
CA GLN A 5 8.47 6.86 -10.23
C GLN A 5 7.38 6.03 -9.54
N ARG A 6 6.81 5.02 -10.24
CA ARG A 6 5.82 4.11 -9.66
C ARG A 6 6.39 3.37 -8.44
N ASN A 7 7.61 2.85 -8.53
CA ASN A 7 8.27 2.14 -7.43
C ASN A 7 8.52 3.06 -6.22
N ARG A 8 8.92 4.32 -6.45
CA ARG A 8 9.06 5.31 -5.37
C ARG A 8 7.74 5.59 -4.67
N LYS A 9 6.65 5.79 -5.43
CA LYS A 9 5.32 6.00 -4.85
C LYS A 9 4.84 4.77 -4.07
N MET A 10 5.09 3.56 -4.56
CA MET A 10 4.80 2.33 -3.80
C MET A 10 5.56 2.28 -2.47
N GLY A 11 6.86 2.60 -2.47
CA GLY A 11 7.64 2.68 -1.25
C GLY A 11 7.08 3.68 -0.24
N MET A 12 6.63 4.85 -0.70
CA MET A 12 5.97 5.84 0.15
C MET A 12 4.62 5.36 0.69
N GLY A 13 3.80 4.70 -0.14
CA GLY A 13 2.51 4.15 0.29
C GLY A 13 2.66 3.06 1.36
N ARG A 14 3.67 2.17 1.22
CA ARG A 14 4.00 1.18 2.25
C ARG A 14 4.44 1.81 3.57
N LYS A 15 5.29 2.86 3.52
CA LYS A 15 5.67 3.62 4.72
C LYS A 15 4.47 4.27 5.40
N LYS A 16 3.56 4.87 4.61
CA LYS A 16 2.31 5.45 5.13
C LYS A 16 1.42 4.39 5.77
N PHE A 17 1.25 3.23 5.12
CA PHE A 17 0.50 2.11 5.68
C PHE A 17 1.07 1.66 7.03
N ASN A 18 2.38 1.53 7.14
CA ASN A 18 3.03 1.11 8.39
C ASN A 18 2.90 2.13 9.52
N MET A 19 2.59 3.40 9.21
CA MET A 19 2.31 4.44 10.21
C MET A 19 0.81 4.54 10.54
N ASP A 20 -0.05 4.38 9.54
CA ASP A 20 -1.50 4.48 9.62
C ASP A 20 -2.09 3.65 8.45
N PRO A 21 -2.62 2.44 8.73
CA PRO A 21 -3.07 1.51 7.68
C PRO A 21 -4.10 2.14 6.75
N LYS A 22 -5.08 2.86 7.31
CA LYS A 22 -6.17 3.50 6.56
C LYS A 22 -5.63 4.57 5.61
N LYS A 23 -4.76 5.47 6.10
CA LYS A 23 -4.14 6.50 5.24
C LYS A 23 -3.21 5.91 4.20
N GLY A 24 -2.52 4.81 4.51
CA GLY A 24 -1.68 4.09 3.56
C GLY A 24 -2.46 3.54 2.38
N ILE A 25 -3.56 2.84 2.64
CA ILE A 25 -4.45 2.33 1.59
C ILE A 25 -5.04 3.47 0.77
N GLN A 26 -5.54 4.53 1.43
CA GLN A 26 -6.09 5.70 0.73
C GLN A 26 -5.06 6.31 -0.22
N PHE A 27 -3.82 6.53 0.22
CA PHE A 27 -2.75 7.06 -0.64
C PHE A 27 -2.46 6.13 -1.83
N LEU A 28 -2.43 4.81 -1.60
CA LEU A 28 -2.16 3.85 -2.68
C LEU A 28 -3.29 3.85 -3.74
N VAL A 29 -4.53 4.05 -3.32
CA VAL A 29 -5.69 4.18 -4.21
C VAL A 29 -5.64 5.49 -4.98
N GLU A 30 -5.42 6.62 -4.31
CA GLU A 30 -5.35 7.96 -4.93
C GLU A 30 -4.20 8.06 -5.96
N GLN A 31 -3.11 7.32 -5.75
CA GLN A 31 -1.98 7.28 -6.67
C GLN A 31 -2.13 6.22 -7.79
N GLU A 32 -3.29 5.57 -7.91
CA GLU A 32 -3.58 4.50 -8.88
C GLU A 32 -2.56 3.35 -8.81
N LEU A 33 -2.10 3.08 -7.59
CA LEU A 33 -1.16 2.01 -7.28
C LEU A 33 -1.88 0.76 -6.78
N LEU A 34 -3.03 0.94 -6.16
CA LEU A 34 -3.91 -0.10 -5.64
C LEU A 34 -5.35 0.21 -6.06
N ARG A 35 -6.12 -0.81 -6.46
CA ARG A 35 -7.54 -0.62 -6.75
C ARG A 35 -8.32 -0.61 -5.44
N HIS A 36 -9.35 0.22 -5.37
CA HIS A 36 -10.22 0.31 -4.20
C HIS A 36 -11.27 -0.83 -4.19
N THR A 37 -10.80 -2.07 -4.24
CA THR A 37 -11.62 -3.28 -4.13
C THR A 37 -11.13 -4.11 -2.95
N ALA A 38 -12.06 -4.81 -2.29
CA ALA A 38 -11.71 -5.65 -1.15
C ALA A 38 -10.68 -6.73 -1.54
N GLU A 39 -10.81 -7.32 -2.73
CA GLU A 39 -9.90 -8.36 -3.22
C GLU A 39 -8.49 -7.84 -3.46
N ASP A 40 -8.33 -6.66 -4.07
CA ASP A 40 -7.00 -6.11 -4.35
C ASP A 40 -6.31 -5.66 -3.06
N ILE A 41 -7.07 -5.10 -2.12
CA ILE A 41 -6.55 -4.77 -0.78
C ILE A 41 -6.14 -6.05 -0.04
N ALA A 42 -6.97 -7.10 -0.05
CA ALA A 42 -6.63 -8.37 0.57
C ALA A 42 -5.38 -9.00 -0.05
N ARG A 43 -5.22 -8.97 -1.39
CA ARG A 43 -4.00 -9.43 -2.07
C ARG A 43 -2.78 -8.60 -1.66
N PHE A 44 -2.93 -7.29 -1.53
CA PHE A 44 -1.84 -6.40 -1.08
C PHE A 44 -1.39 -6.74 0.34
N LEU A 45 -2.33 -6.89 1.28
CA LEU A 45 -2.06 -7.25 2.67
C LEU A 45 -1.46 -8.66 2.77
N TYR A 46 -2.01 -9.62 2.02
CA TYR A 46 -1.53 -11.00 1.97
C TYR A 46 -0.10 -11.11 1.42
N LYS A 47 0.23 -10.34 0.38
CA LYS A 47 1.60 -10.29 -0.15
C LYS A 47 2.59 -9.78 0.92
N GLY A 48 2.15 -8.82 1.76
CA GLY A 48 2.90 -8.36 2.93
C GLY A 48 4.27 -7.73 2.65
N GLU A 49 4.61 -7.45 1.39
CA GLU A 49 5.95 -7.04 1.00
C GLU A 49 6.28 -5.64 1.51
N GLY A 50 7.12 -5.55 2.55
CA GLY A 50 7.49 -4.29 3.19
C GLY A 50 6.40 -3.69 4.08
N LEU A 51 5.41 -4.49 4.49
CA LEU A 51 4.36 -4.11 5.43
C LEU A 51 4.68 -4.64 6.83
N ASN A 52 4.37 -3.86 7.86
CA ASN A 52 4.47 -4.30 9.25
C ASN A 52 3.29 -5.22 9.58
N LYS A 53 3.56 -6.42 10.10
CA LYS A 53 2.51 -7.41 10.44
C LYS A 53 1.54 -6.89 11.51
N THR A 54 2.02 -6.07 12.44
CA THR A 54 1.15 -5.43 13.43
C THR A 54 0.16 -4.47 12.77
N ALA A 55 0.60 -3.71 11.77
CA ALA A 55 -0.25 -2.78 11.01
C ALA A 55 -1.24 -3.50 10.07
N ILE A 56 -1.00 -4.77 9.74
CA ILE A 56 -1.96 -5.60 8.99
C ILE A 56 -3.09 -6.10 9.90
N GLY A 57 -2.80 -6.31 11.20
CA GLY A 57 -3.76 -6.82 12.18
C GLY A 57 -4.58 -5.77 12.92
N ASP A 58 -4.27 -4.48 12.71
CA ASP A 58 -4.99 -3.31 13.24
C ASP A 58 -6.11 -2.87 12.28
#